data_AF-A0A7K7YUP9-F1
#
_entry.id   AF-A0A7K7YUP9-F1
#
_cell.length_a   1.000
_cell.length_b   1.000
_cell.length_c   1.000
_cell.angle_alpha   90.00
_cell.angle_beta   90.00
_cell.angle_gamma   90.00
#
_symmetry.space_group_name_H-M   'P 1'
#
loop_
_entity.id
_entity.type
_entity.pdbx_description
1 polymer ?
#
loop_
_entity_poly.entity_id
_entity_poly.type
_entity_poly.pdbx_seq_one_letter_code
_entity_poly.pdbx_strand_id
1 'polypeptide(L)'
;FPQNPHFSPQNPLSPEQRMVLLACGPFTPSDGVAFEPLSDLLEVVARDRPDVCVLFGPFLDAKHEQVESCQLLGSFSDVFQLCLLTIIEGTRSSGCQLVLVPSLRDVSHDFVYPQPPFPLDVPKEDRARVLLVPEPCTLDID
;
A
#
# COMPACT_ATOMS: atom_id res chain seq x y z
N PHE A 1 -8.21 -0.41 -61.23
CA PHE A 1 -7.49 0.44 -60.25
C PHE A 1 -7.06 -0.44 -59.09
N PRO A 2 -5.77 -0.63 -58.82
CA PRO A 2 -5.33 -1.39 -57.65
C PRO A 2 -5.60 -0.59 -56.38
N GLN A 3 -6.06 -1.25 -55.32
CA GLN A 3 -6.23 -0.66 -54.00
C GLN A 3 -4.86 -0.28 -53.42
N ASN A 4 -4.72 0.94 -52.93
CA ASN A 4 -3.52 1.39 -52.22
C ASN A 4 -3.28 0.48 -50.99
N PRO A 5 -2.04 0.09 -50.69
CA PRO A 5 -1.74 -0.56 -49.44
C PRO A 5 -2.03 0.42 -48.30
N HIS A 6 -3.00 0.07 -47.46
CA HIS A 6 -3.27 0.79 -46.23
C HIS A 6 -2.05 0.61 -45.31
N PHE A 7 -1.22 1.65 -45.23
CA PHE A 7 -0.16 1.71 -44.23
C PHE A 7 -0.83 2.06 -42.90
N SER A 8 -1.18 1.05 -42.11
CA SER A 8 -1.52 1.28 -40.71
C SER A 8 -0.24 1.77 -40.03
N PRO A 9 -0.24 2.92 -39.32
CA PRO A 9 0.90 3.28 -38.51
C PRO A 9 1.14 2.12 -37.55
N GLN A 10 2.33 1.51 -37.65
CA GLN A 10 2.85 0.74 -36.53
C GLN A 10 2.85 1.74 -35.38
N ASN A 11 1.97 1.51 -34.41
CA ASN A 11 1.96 2.32 -33.20
C ASN A 11 3.41 2.27 -32.69
N PRO A 12 4.16 3.38 -32.65
CA PRO A 12 5.43 3.37 -31.96
C PRO A 12 5.09 2.88 -30.57
N LEU A 13 5.76 1.81 -30.12
CA LEU A 13 5.57 1.20 -28.80
C LEU A 13 5.29 2.33 -27.81
N SER A 14 4.03 2.43 -27.38
CA SER A 14 3.68 3.42 -26.37
C SER A 14 4.63 3.18 -25.21
N PRO A 15 5.20 4.21 -24.56
CA PRO A 15 5.88 4.01 -23.28
C PRO A 15 4.99 3.09 -22.43
N GLU A 16 5.57 2.02 -21.87
CA GLU A 16 4.80 0.95 -21.23
C GLU A 16 3.76 1.57 -20.29
N GLN A 17 2.47 1.35 -20.57
CA GLN A 17 1.40 1.95 -19.80
C GLN A 17 1.42 1.34 -18.40
N ARG A 18 1.62 2.19 -17.38
CA ARG A 18 1.63 1.78 -15.97
C ARG A 18 0.31 2.04 -15.27
N MET A 19 -0.12 1.11 -14.45
CA MET A 19 -1.24 1.24 -13.53
C MET A 19 -0.72 1.46 -12.11
N VAL A 20 -1.10 2.59 -11.51
CA VAL A 20 -0.81 2.91 -10.11
C VAL A 20 -2.12 2.88 -9.31
N LEU A 21 -2.15 2.08 -8.26
CA LEU A 21 -3.23 2.05 -7.28
C LEU A 21 -2.82 2.85 -6.06
N LEU A 22 -3.72 3.72 -5.58
CA LEU A 22 -3.54 4.47 -4.34
C LEU A 22 -4.70 4.17 -3.38
N ALA A 23 -4.38 3.94 -2.11
CA ALA A 23 -5.38 3.84 -1.05
C ALA A 23 -4.84 4.42 0.26
N CYS A 24 -5.74 4.94 1.09
CA CYS A 24 -5.41 5.55 2.38
C CYS A 24 -6.28 4.92 3.46
N GLY A 25 -5.69 4.64 4.61
CA GLY A 25 -6.41 4.12 5.76
C GLY A 25 -7.49 5.08 6.28
N PRO A 26 -8.34 4.63 7.23
CA PRO A 26 -8.14 3.40 8.02
C PRO A 26 -8.46 2.11 7.25
N PHE A 27 -7.68 1.06 7.50
CA PHE A 27 -7.87 -0.27 6.90
C PHE A 27 -8.62 -1.26 7.82
N THR A 28 -9.13 -0.76 8.95
CA THR A 28 -10.03 -1.46 9.87
C THR A 28 -11.34 -0.67 9.96
N PRO A 29 -12.49 -1.35 10.10
CA PRO A 29 -13.76 -0.69 10.36
C PRO A 29 -13.74 -0.03 11.75
N SER A 30 -14.66 0.89 12.00
CA SER A 30 -14.70 1.65 13.27
C SER A 30 -15.27 0.86 14.44
N ASP A 31 -16.06 -0.18 14.18
CA ASP A 31 -16.80 -0.98 15.15
C ASP A 31 -16.19 -2.38 15.38
N GLY A 32 -14.99 -2.63 14.85
CA GLY A 32 -14.31 -3.91 15.00
C GLY A 32 -12.87 -3.89 14.50
N VAL A 33 -12.09 -4.90 14.92
CA VAL A 33 -10.70 -5.11 14.46
C VAL A 33 -10.60 -6.11 13.31
N ALA A 34 -11.74 -6.50 12.75
CA ALA A 34 -11.77 -7.34 11.58
C ALA A 34 -11.22 -6.51 10.41
N PHE A 35 -10.06 -6.88 9.88
CA PHE A 35 -9.39 -6.22 8.75
C PHE A 35 -10.16 -6.47 7.42
N GLU A 36 -11.48 -6.29 7.41
CA GLU A 36 -12.34 -6.52 6.24
C GLU A 36 -12.04 -5.51 5.12
N PRO A 37 -11.94 -4.17 5.36
CA PRO A 37 -11.56 -3.24 4.31
C PRO A 37 -10.17 -3.52 3.74
N LEU A 38 -9.23 -3.96 4.59
CA LEU A 38 -7.93 -4.42 4.14
C LEU A 38 -8.06 -5.67 3.25
N SER A 39 -8.88 -6.64 3.63
CA SER A 39 -9.08 -7.87 2.86
C SER A 39 -9.66 -7.56 1.47
N ASP A 40 -10.69 -6.71 1.40
CA ASP A 40 -11.28 -6.24 0.14
C ASP A 40 -10.25 -5.52 -0.74
N LEU A 41 -9.42 -4.67 -0.15
CA LEU A 41 -8.33 -3.99 -0.86
C LEU A 41 -7.30 -5.00 -1.42
N LEU A 42 -6.93 -6.01 -0.65
CA LEU A 42 -6.00 -7.04 -1.10
C LEU A 42 -6.59 -7.86 -2.26
N GLU A 43 -7.90 -8.13 -2.24
CA GLU A 43 -8.60 -8.75 -3.38
C GLU A 43 -8.57 -7.87 -4.63
N VAL A 44 -8.75 -6.55 -4.49
CA VAL A 44 -8.62 -5.59 -5.60
C VAL A 44 -7.20 -5.61 -6.17
N VAL A 45 -6.17 -5.56 -5.31
CA VAL A 45 -4.77 -5.60 -5.76
C VAL A 45 -4.44 -6.93 -6.44
N ALA A 46 -4.96 -8.05 -5.93
CA ALA A 46 -4.77 -9.37 -6.54
C ALA A 46 -5.48 -9.51 -7.90
N ARG A 47 -6.69 -8.95 -8.03
CA ARG A 47 -7.50 -8.97 -9.25
C ARG A 47 -6.93 -8.07 -10.34
N ASP A 48 -6.64 -6.82 -9.99
CA ASP A 48 -6.29 -5.77 -10.95
C ASP A 48 -4.79 -5.73 -11.24
N ARG A 49 -3.96 -6.32 -10.36
CA ARG A 49 -2.50 -6.45 -10.50
C ARG A 49 -1.82 -5.15 -10.96
N PRO A 50 -1.95 -4.05 -10.20
CA PRO A 50 -1.32 -2.78 -10.56
C PRO A 50 0.21 -2.95 -10.60
N ASP A 51 0.91 -2.11 -11.36
CA ASP A 51 2.37 -2.09 -11.37
C ASP A 51 2.91 -1.55 -10.04
N VAL A 52 2.23 -0.55 -9.48
CA VAL A 52 2.56 0.08 -8.20
C VAL A 52 1.32 0.21 -7.32
N CYS A 53 1.44 -0.14 -6.05
CA CYS A 53 0.41 0.06 -5.02
C CYS A 53 0.98 0.96 -3.92
N VAL A 54 0.43 2.17 -3.79
CA VAL A 54 0.83 3.14 -2.75
C VAL A 54 -0.23 3.17 -1.66
N LEU A 55 0.15 2.74 -0.46
CA LEU A 55 -0.74 2.69 0.70
C LEU A 55 -0.28 3.71 1.74
N PHE A 56 -1.20 4.61 2.07
CA PHE A 56 -1.01 5.63 3.10
C PHE A 56 -1.67 5.17 4.40
N GLY A 57 -1.03 5.43 5.53
CA GLY A 57 -1.62 5.22 6.84
C GLY A 57 -2.90 6.07 7.08
N PRO A 58 -3.60 5.87 8.21
CA PRO A 58 -3.16 5.02 9.30
C PRO A 58 -3.44 3.53 9.06
N PHE A 59 -2.44 2.69 9.35
CA PHE A 59 -2.55 1.23 9.37
C PHE A 59 -3.07 0.73 10.71
N LEU A 60 -2.68 1.38 11.81
CA LEU A 60 -3.35 1.26 13.09
C LEU A 60 -3.69 2.67 13.59
N ASP A 61 -4.96 3.02 13.45
CA ASP A 61 -5.43 4.38 13.66
C ASP A 61 -5.51 4.74 15.15
N ALA A 62 -4.74 5.76 15.54
CA ALA A 62 -4.75 6.34 16.88
C ALA A 62 -6.14 6.82 17.33
N LYS A 63 -7.06 7.08 16.39
CA LYS A 63 -8.45 7.49 16.66
C LYS A 63 -9.44 6.33 16.60
N HIS A 64 -9.00 5.09 16.43
CA HIS A 64 -9.87 3.93 16.50
C HIS A 64 -10.32 3.73 17.95
N GLU A 65 -11.60 3.44 18.19
CA GLU A 65 -12.19 3.36 19.54
C GLU A 65 -11.42 2.40 20.47
N GLN A 66 -11.07 1.21 19.98
CA GLN A 66 -10.29 0.22 20.75
C GLN A 66 -8.82 0.63 20.98
N VAL A 67 -8.27 1.53 20.17
CA VAL A 67 -6.93 2.09 20.38
C VAL A 67 -7.00 3.16 21.46
N GLU A 68 -7.93 4.11 21.36
CA GLU A 68 -8.12 5.17 22.35
C GLU A 68 -8.48 4.63 23.75
N SER A 69 -9.27 3.54 23.79
CA SER A 69 -9.67 2.87 25.03
C SER A 69 -8.70 1.80 25.52
N CYS A 70 -7.60 1.56 24.81
CA CYS A 70 -6.60 0.52 25.13
C CYS A 70 -7.21 -0.90 25.30
N GLN A 71 -8.15 -1.27 24.43
CA GLN A 71 -8.88 -2.55 24.49
C GLN A 71 -8.35 -3.62 23.51
N LEU A 72 -7.28 -3.34 22.78
CA LEU A 72 -6.65 -4.31 21.88
C LEU A 72 -6.02 -5.48 22.66
N LEU A 73 -6.13 -6.69 22.10
CA LEU A 73 -5.60 -7.93 22.69
C LEU A 73 -4.07 -8.07 22.60
N GLY A 74 -3.36 -7.08 22.05
CA GLY A 74 -1.90 -7.06 21.89
C GLY A 74 -1.34 -5.64 21.98
N SER A 75 -0.02 -5.50 22.01
CA SER A 75 0.59 -4.17 22.00
C SER A 75 0.30 -3.46 20.68
N PHE A 76 0.21 -2.13 20.72
CA PHE A 76 0.03 -1.34 19.50
C PHE A 76 1.12 -1.61 18.47
N SER A 77 2.36 -1.83 18.93
CA SER A 77 3.48 -2.16 18.05
C SER A 77 3.26 -3.50 17.34
N ASP A 78 2.83 -4.53 18.06
CA ASP A 78 2.61 -5.87 17.50
C ASP A 78 1.46 -5.87 16.49
N VAL A 79 0.33 -5.21 16.82
CA VAL A 79 -0.83 -5.13 15.93
C VAL A 79 -0.51 -4.33 14.67
N PHE A 80 0.20 -3.21 14.83
CA PHE A 80 0.68 -2.38 13.72
C PHE A 80 1.62 -3.18 12.79
N GLN A 81 2.62 -3.86 13.36
CA GLN A 81 3.55 -4.68 12.59
C GLN A 81 2.83 -5.84 11.87
N LEU A 82 1.87 -6.50 12.55
CA LEU A 82 1.05 -7.54 11.95
C LEU A 82 0.25 -7.01 10.76
N CYS A 83 -0.33 -5.81 10.86
CA CYS A 83 -1.05 -5.18 9.74
C CYS A 83 -0.13 -4.98 8.53
N LEU A 84 1.04 -4.37 8.72
CA LEU A 84 1.99 -4.14 7.64
C LEU A 84 2.48 -5.45 7.00
N LEU A 85 2.81 -6.46 7.81
CA LEU A 85 3.21 -7.77 7.30
C LEU A 85 2.08 -8.47 6.54
N THR A 86 0.83 -8.32 6.98
CA THR A 86 -0.35 -8.87 6.28
C THR A 86 -0.53 -8.22 4.90
N ILE A 87 -0.33 -6.91 4.80
CA ILE A 87 -0.33 -6.19 3.52
C ILE A 87 0.79 -6.69 2.60
N ILE A 88 2.01 -6.82 3.15
CA ILE A 88 3.15 -7.32 2.40
C ILE A 88 2.82 -8.71 1.86
N GLU A 89 2.41 -9.66 2.71
CA GLU A 89 2.02 -11.01 2.28
C GLU A 89 0.91 -10.99 1.22
N GLY A 90 -0.20 -10.30 1.50
CA GLY A 90 -1.39 -10.29 0.65
C GLY A 90 -1.16 -9.71 -0.73
N THR A 91 -0.15 -8.85 -0.89
CA THR A 91 0.22 -8.25 -2.19
C THR A 91 1.23 -9.08 -2.98
N ARG A 92 1.86 -10.12 -2.40
CA ARG A 92 2.90 -10.93 -3.10
C ARG A 92 2.44 -11.48 -4.43
N SER A 93 1.22 -12.02 -4.50
CA SER A 93 0.69 -12.67 -5.71
C SER A 93 0.46 -11.70 -6.86
N SER A 94 0.24 -10.41 -6.58
CA SER A 94 -0.01 -9.37 -7.59
C SER A 94 1.24 -9.02 -8.41
N GLY A 95 2.44 -9.23 -7.84
CA GLY A 95 3.69 -8.80 -8.46
C GLY A 95 3.92 -7.29 -8.45
N CYS A 96 3.05 -6.50 -7.80
CA CYS A 96 3.19 -5.05 -7.73
C CYS A 96 4.38 -4.61 -6.86
N GLN A 97 4.92 -3.44 -7.17
CA GLN A 97 5.75 -2.69 -6.23
C GLN A 97 4.84 -2.06 -5.17
N LEU A 98 5.06 -2.42 -3.91
CA LEU A 98 4.32 -1.89 -2.78
C LEU A 98 5.08 -0.73 -2.15
N VAL A 99 4.42 0.41 -1.98
CA VAL A 99 4.95 1.59 -1.30
C VAL A 99 4.11 1.86 -0.06
N LEU A 100 4.73 1.89 1.11
CA LEU A 100 4.08 2.16 2.39
C LEU A 100 4.48 3.55 2.89
N VAL A 101 3.48 4.40 3.11
CA VAL A 101 3.63 5.79 3.53
C VAL A 101 3.03 5.99 4.93
N PRO A 102 3.79 6.52 5.90
CA PRO A 102 3.28 6.75 7.26
C PRO A 102 2.23 7.85 7.34
N SER A 103 1.48 7.85 8.44
CA SER A 103 0.53 8.88 8.82
C SER A 103 0.75 9.31 10.26
N LEU A 104 0.48 10.58 10.59
CA LEU A 104 0.52 11.09 11.97
C LEU A 104 -0.50 10.40 12.90
N ARG A 105 -1.42 9.63 12.32
CA ARG A 105 -2.40 8.80 13.03
C ARG A 105 -1.97 7.34 13.20
N ASP A 106 -0.79 6.94 12.72
CA ASP A 106 -0.24 5.63 13.06
C ASP A 106 0.21 5.62 14.52
N VAL A 107 -0.57 4.95 15.38
CA VAL A 107 -0.39 5.00 16.85
C VAL A 107 0.99 4.51 17.31
N SER A 108 1.64 3.67 16.50
CA SER A 108 2.94 3.05 16.80
C SER A 108 4.10 3.67 16.02
N HIS A 109 3.91 4.86 15.44
CA HIS A 109 4.95 5.58 14.67
C HIS A 109 5.15 7.01 15.18
N ASP A 110 6.19 7.68 14.69
CA ASP A 110 6.49 9.07 15.08
C ASP A 110 5.32 10.00 14.80
N PHE A 111 4.86 10.79 15.78
CA PHE A 111 3.68 11.65 15.65
C PHE A 111 4.00 13.10 15.25
N VAL A 112 5.20 13.34 14.71
CA VAL A 112 5.67 14.67 14.29
C VAL A 112 5.95 14.67 12.81
N TYR A 113 5.47 15.70 12.12
CA TYR A 113 5.77 15.91 10.71
C TYR A 113 7.08 16.70 10.52
N PRO A 114 7.96 16.33 9.56
CA PRO A 114 7.87 15.15 8.69
C PRO A 114 8.21 13.84 9.44
N GLN A 115 7.58 12.74 9.04
CA GLN A 115 7.79 11.41 9.62
C GLN A 115 8.85 10.61 8.84
N PRO A 116 9.74 9.83 9.50
CA PRO A 116 10.62 8.91 8.81
C PRO A 116 9.84 7.70 8.23
N PRO A 117 10.46 6.88 7.36
CA PRO A 117 9.89 5.59 6.98
C PRO A 117 9.63 4.69 8.18
N PHE A 118 8.71 3.72 8.04
CA PHE A 118 8.47 2.76 9.10
C PHE A 118 9.74 1.95 9.45
N PRO A 119 10.03 1.71 10.74
CA PRO A 119 11.16 0.89 11.17
C PRO A 119 10.83 -0.62 11.10
N LEU A 120 10.32 -1.07 9.94
CA LEU A 120 9.90 -2.47 9.72
C LEU A 120 11.04 -3.29 9.11
N ASP A 121 11.36 -4.45 9.67
CA ASP A 121 12.23 -5.43 9.02
C ASP A 121 11.45 -6.20 7.95
N VAL A 122 11.60 -5.76 6.69
CA VAL A 122 10.94 -6.38 5.54
C VAL A 122 11.56 -7.77 5.28
N PRO A 123 10.73 -8.83 5.12
CA PRO A 123 11.19 -10.16 4.78
C PRO A 123 12.11 -10.15 3.55
N LYS A 124 13.16 -10.98 3.57
CA LYS A 124 14.23 -10.93 2.55
C LYS A 124 13.71 -11.08 1.13
N GLU A 125 12.72 -11.95 0.94
CA GLU A 125 12.04 -12.21 -0.32
C GLU A 125 11.24 -11.01 -0.85
N ASP A 126 10.85 -10.08 0.01
CA ASP A 126 10.02 -8.92 -0.34
C ASP A 126 10.81 -7.62 -0.51
N ARG A 127 12.09 -7.59 -0.12
CA ARG A 127 12.93 -6.36 -0.13
C ARG A 127 13.05 -5.70 -1.51
N ALA A 128 12.92 -6.47 -2.60
CA ALA A 128 13.00 -5.94 -3.95
C ALA A 128 11.71 -5.24 -4.40
N ARG A 129 10.56 -5.53 -3.77
CA ARG A 129 9.24 -5.01 -4.18
C ARG A 129 8.60 -4.09 -3.15
N VAL A 130 9.06 -4.06 -1.90
CA VAL A 130 8.52 -3.21 -0.85
C VAL A 130 9.42 -2.00 -0.62
N LEU A 131 8.83 -0.81 -0.74
CA LEU A 131 9.48 0.46 -0.43
C LEU A 131 8.79 1.10 0.79
N LEU A 132 9.58 1.34 1.83
CA LEU A 132 9.15 2.14 2.98
C LEU A 132 9.66 3.56 2.74
N VAL A 133 8.76 4.54 2.70
CA VAL A 133 9.10 5.96 2.42
C VAL A 133 8.71 6.87 3.58
N PRO A 134 9.33 8.06 3.72
CA PRO A 134 8.88 9.06 4.70
C PRO A 134 7.54 9.69 4.32
N GLU A 135 6.94 10.43 5.26
CA GLU A 135 5.82 11.35 4.98
C GLU A 135 6.28 12.79 5.28
N PRO A 136 6.45 13.66 4.26
CA PRO A 136 6.12 13.45 2.85
C PRO A 136 7.25 12.74 2.08
N CYS A 137 6.95 12.23 0.89
CA CYS A 137 7.94 11.69 -0.06
C CYS A 137 7.68 12.22 -1.48
N THR A 138 8.75 12.48 -2.23
CA THR A 138 8.68 12.59 -3.70
C THR A 138 9.12 11.26 -4.28
N LEU A 139 8.20 10.57 -4.95
CA LEU A 139 8.43 9.30 -5.61
C LEU A 139 8.30 9.49 -7.12
N ASP A 140 9.31 9.03 -7.86
CA ASP A 140 9.27 8.97 -9.31
C ASP A 140 8.74 7.59 -9.75
N ILE A 141 7.80 7.58 -10.69
CA ILE A 141 7.16 6.37 -11.22
C ILE A 141 7.22 6.49 -12.75
N ASP A 142 8.17 5.77 -13.34
CA ASP A 142 8.43 5.73 -14.80
C ASP A 142 7.25 5.14 -15.59
#